data_AF-A0AAE6JF52-F1
#
_entry.id   AF-A0AAE6JF52-F1
#
_cell.length_a   1.000
_cell.length_b   1.000
_cell.length_c   1.000
_cell.angle_alpha   90.00
_cell.angle_beta   90.00
_cell.angle_gamma   90.00
#
_symmetry.space_group_name_H-M   'P 1'
#
loop_
_entity.id
_entity.type
_entity.pdbx_description
1 polymer ?
#
loop_
_entity_poly.entity_id
_entity_poly.type
_entity_poly.pdbx_seq_one_letter_code
_entity_poly.pdbx_strand_id
1 'polypeptide(L)'
;MKKCLIFLFVIIGLFACKKDANDTAYDKSYKAWQNFKAESKNSYTYTVNAGSVFGYGSETEITVQNGVVTARDFLSYVLEYKTANMPPVKTIRDQWHENKASLGQHSSGAALITLDEVYKKAKNEWLAVDKKTNTIYFETNNDGMISGASYVPNGCQDDCVIGISISEIKAL
;
A
#
# COMPACT_ATOMS: atom_id res chain seq x y z
N MET A 1 -22.65 0.17 75.19
CA MET A 1 -22.58 -0.90 74.17
C MET A 1 -22.71 -0.27 72.78
N LYS A 2 -21.59 0.10 72.15
CA LYS A 2 -21.55 0.61 70.77
C LYS A 2 -20.96 -0.51 69.91
N LYS A 3 -21.76 -1.15 69.07
CA LYS A 3 -21.32 -2.12 68.06
C LYS A 3 -21.51 -1.52 66.67
N CYS A 4 -20.43 -1.61 65.91
CA CYS A 4 -20.32 -1.85 64.47
C CYS A 4 -21.23 -1.09 63.49
N LEU A 5 -20.62 -0.39 62.54
CA LEU A 5 -20.29 -1.02 61.25
C LEU A 5 -19.26 -0.14 60.50
N ILE A 6 -18.04 -0.63 60.33
CA ILE A 6 -17.04 -0.04 59.44
C ILE A 6 -17.28 -0.64 58.06
N PHE A 7 -17.69 0.18 57.09
CA PHE A 7 -17.79 -0.21 55.69
C PHE A 7 -16.38 -0.16 55.07
N LEU A 8 -15.75 -1.32 54.95
CA LEU A 8 -14.49 -1.49 54.23
C LEU A 8 -14.82 -1.63 52.74
N PHE A 9 -14.72 -0.54 51.98
CA PHE A 9 -14.79 -0.57 50.52
C PHE A 9 -13.48 -1.19 49.99
N VAL A 10 -13.50 -2.48 49.68
CA VAL A 10 -12.42 -3.16 48.98
C VAL A 10 -12.50 -2.76 47.51
N ILE A 11 -11.68 -1.78 47.11
CA ILE A 11 -11.43 -1.43 45.72
C ILE A 11 -10.54 -2.53 45.15
N ILE A 12 -11.16 -3.54 44.53
CA ILE A 12 -10.45 -4.52 43.71
C ILE A 12 -10.03 -3.80 42.44
N GLY A 13 -8.80 -3.27 42.45
CA GLY A 13 -8.14 -2.74 41.26
C GLY A 13 -8.00 -3.86 40.25
N LEU A 14 -8.86 -3.85 39.23
CA LEU A 14 -8.62 -4.57 37.98
C LEU A 14 -7.45 -3.88 37.27
N PHE A 15 -6.23 -4.18 37.69
CA PHE A 15 -5.05 -4.06 36.82
C PHE A 15 -5.18 -5.16 35.77
N ALA A 16 -6.07 -4.95 34.80
CA ALA A 16 -5.95 -5.60 33.52
C ALA A 16 -4.65 -5.07 32.91
N CYS A 17 -3.57 -5.84 33.09
CA CYS A 17 -2.40 -5.74 32.25
C CYS A 17 -2.92 -5.81 30.81
N LYS A 18 -3.03 -4.65 30.14
CA LYS A 18 -3.09 -4.62 28.69
C LYS A 18 -1.79 -5.30 28.27
N LYS A 19 -1.89 -6.54 27.80
CA LYS A 19 -0.80 -7.17 27.06
C LYS A 19 -0.48 -6.18 25.96
N ASP A 20 0.67 -5.52 26.04
CA ASP A 20 1.14 -4.61 25.01
C ASP A 20 1.25 -5.44 23.73
N ALA A 21 0.20 -5.41 22.91
CA ALA A 21 0.20 -6.05 21.62
C ALA A 21 1.19 -5.25 20.79
N ASN A 22 2.35 -5.83 20.54
CA ASN A 22 3.37 -5.19 19.75
C ASN A 22 2.80 -4.97 18.34
N ASP A 23 2.75 -3.71 17.89
CA ASP A 23 2.19 -3.36 16.59
C ASP A 23 2.88 -4.15 15.47
N THR A 24 2.10 -4.74 14.57
CA THR A 24 2.66 -5.37 13.36
C THR A 24 3.28 -4.32 12.44
N ALA A 25 4.09 -4.75 11.46
CA ALA A 25 4.61 -3.84 10.44
C ALA A 25 3.46 -3.13 9.70
N TYR A 26 2.36 -3.84 9.42
CA TYR A 26 1.16 -3.26 8.84
C TYR A 26 0.55 -2.19 9.76
N ASP A 27 0.39 -2.45 11.06
CA ASP A 27 -0.20 -1.49 11.99
C ASP A 27 0.62 -0.21 12.10
N LYS A 28 1.95 -0.32 12.13
CA LYS A 28 2.86 0.83 12.09
C LYS A 28 2.71 1.63 10.81
N SER A 29 2.63 0.94 9.67
CA SER A 29 2.44 1.58 8.38
C SER A 29 1.09 2.26 8.25
N TYR A 30 0.02 1.63 8.74
CA TYR A 30 -1.30 2.22 8.73
C TYR A 30 -1.36 3.48 9.59
N LYS A 31 -0.68 3.50 10.75
CA LYS A 31 -0.52 4.72 11.56
C LYS A 31 0.23 5.82 10.81
N ALA A 32 1.31 5.49 10.10
CA ALA A 32 2.03 6.46 9.26
C ALA A 32 1.11 7.06 8.19
N TRP A 33 0.31 6.23 7.50
CA TRP A 33 -0.69 6.68 6.55
C TRP A 33 -1.75 7.58 7.18
N GLN A 34 -2.30 7.24 8.35
CA GLN A 34 -3.29 8.09 9.01
C GLN A 34 -2.74 9.48 9.36
N ASN A 35 -1.47 9.56 9.78
CA ASN A 35 -0.81 10.84 10.06
C ASN A 35 -0.62 11.65 8.78
N PHE A 36 -0.01 11.06 7.76
CA PHE A 36 0.19 11.70 6.46
C PHE A 36 -1.13 12.16 5.84
N LYS A 37 -2.18 11.35 5.93
CA LYS A 37 -3.53 11.68 5.46
C LYS A 37 -4.08 12.92 6.15
N ALA A 38 -3.91 13.06 7.46
CA ALA A 38 -4.35 14.23 8.20
C ALA A 38 -3.55 15.49 7.80
N GLU A 39 -2.23 15.37 7.69
CA GLU A 39 -1.31 16.46 7.34
C GLU A 39 -1.53 16.98 5.91
N SER A 40 -1.70 16.06 4.96
CA SER A 40 -1.96 16.34 3.54
C SER A 40 -3.40 16.75 3.25
N LYS A 41 -4.28 16.80 4.26
CA LYS A 41 -5.73 17.01 4.09
C LYS A 41 -6.32 16.01 3.08
N ASN A 42 -5.83 14.77 3.13
CA ASN A 42 -6.21 13.67 2.24
C ASN A 42 -6.02 14.00 0.75
N SER A 43 -5.01 14.80 0.43
CA SER A 43 -4.68 15.25 -0.94
C SER A 43 -3.22 14.94 -1.27
N TYR A 44 -2.98 14.04 -2.21
CA TYR A 44 -1.66 13.45 -2.49
C TYR A 44 -1.59 12.86 -3.89
N THR A 45 -0.39 12.60 -4.38
CA THR A 45 -0.14 11.64 -5.46
C THR A 45 0.51 10.37 -4.92
N TYR A 46 0.32 9.25 -5.62
CA TYR A 46 1.13 8.06 -5.41
C TYR A 46 1.38 7.32 -6.73
N THR A 47 2.57 6.73 -6.88
CA THR A 47 2.99 6.09 -8.13
C THR A 47 3.10 4.59 -7.96
N VAL A 48 2.28 3.86 -8.72
CA VAL A 48 2.29 2.40 -8.77
C VAL A 48 3.19 1.92 -9.90
N ASN A 49 4.06 0.95 -9.62
CA ASN A 49 4.88 0.31 -10.63
C ASN A 49 4.38 -1.10 -10.94
N ALA A 50 4.47 -1.46 -12.21
CA ALA A 50 4.36 -2.84 -12.67
C ALA A 50 5.56 -3.17 -13.57
N GLY A 51 6.01 -4.42 -13.51
CA GLY A 51 7.15 -4.88 -14.29
C GLY A 51 6.98 -6.35 -14.65
N SER A 52 7.60 -6.74 -15.75
CA SER A 52 7.68 -8.11 -16.23
C SER A 52 9.13 -8.52 -16.38
N VAL A 53 9.41 -9.80 -16.14
CA VAL A 53 10.74 -10.40 -16.40
C VAL A 53 11.12 -10.34 -17.89
N PHE A 54 10.15 -10.10 -18.78
CA PHE A 54 10.37 -9.95 -20.23
C PHE A 54 10.65 -8.50 -20.65
N GLY A 55 10.92 -7.60 -19.69
CA GLY A 55 11.41 -6.24 -19.94
C GLY A 55 10.32 -5.18 -20.07
N TYR A 56 9.03 -5.54 -20.03
CA TYR A 56 7.95 -4.55 -19.91
C TYR A 56 7.99 -3.90 -18.52
N GLY A 57 7.74 -2.59 -18.48
CA GLY A 57 7.49 -1.86 -17.24
C GLY A 57 6.45 -0.76 -17.45
N SER A 58 5.77 -0.39 -16.37
CA SER A 58 4.88 0.77 -16.38
C SER A 58 4.81 1.45 -15.02
N GLU A 59 4.59 2.76 -15.08
CA GLU A 59 4.39 3.67 -13.96
C GLU A 59 2.97 4.25 -14.08
N THR A 60 2.18 4.22 -13.01
CA THR A 60 0.87 4.88 -12.95
C THR A 60 0.84 5.80 -11.74
N GLU A 61 0.84 7.10 -11.95
CA GLU A 61 0.63 8.09 -10.89
C GLU A 61 -0.87 8.34 -10.73
N ILE A 62 -1.37 8.23 -9.51
CA ILE A 62 -2.76 8.51 -9.14
C ILE A 62 -2.78 9.79 -8.32
N THR A 63 -3.55 10.78 -8.76
CA THR A 63 -3.76 12.03 -8.02
C THR A 63 -5.07 11.98 -7.25
N VAL A 64 -5.00 12.15 -5.93
CA VAL A 64 -6.13 12.19 -5.01
C VAL A 64 -6.26 13.59 -4.42
N GLN A 65 -7.45 14.18 -4.48
CA GLN A 65 -7.76 15.46 -3.83
C GLN A 65 -8.94 15.28 -2.89
N ASN A 66 -8.77 15.67 -1.62
CA ASN A 66 -9.77 15.54 -0.57
C ASN A 66 -10.38 14.12 -0.49
N GLY A 67 -9.56 13.09 -0.68
CA GLY A 67 -9.97 11.68 -0.64
C GLY A 67 -10.67 11.16 -1.89
N VAL A 68 -10.67 11.91 -3.00
CA VAL A 68 -11.27 11.50 -4.27
C VAL A 68 -10.18 11.43 -5.34
N VAL A 69 -10.13 10.34 -6.11
CA VAL A 69 -9.24 10.24 -7.27
C VAL A 69 -9.68 11.27 -8.32
N THR A 70 -8.76 12.10 -8.79
CA THR A 70 -9.04 13.24 -9.69
C THR A 70 -8.23 13.22 -10.98
N ALA A 71 -7.10 12.53 -10.99
CA ALA A 71 -6.29 12.33 -12.19
C ALA A 71 -5.54 11.00 -12.12
N ARG A 72 -5.15 10.50 -13.29
CA ARG A 72 -4.27 9.34 -13.46
C ARG A 72 -3.34 9.58 -14.64
N ASP A 73 -2.04 9.50 -14.40
CA ASP A 73 -1.00 9.60 -15.40
C ASP A 73 -0.36 8.23 -15.59
N PHE A 74 -0.15 7.82 -16.82
CA PHE A 74 0.40 6.51 -17.14
C PHE A 74 1.55 6.62 -18.12
N LEU A 75 2.55 5.80 -17.87
CA LEU A 75 3.67 5.58 -18.76
C LEU A 75 4.00 4.09 -18.81
N SER A 76 4.11 3.51 -20.01
CA SER A 76 4.67 2.17 -20.20
C SER A 76 5.89 2.20 -21.10
N TYR A 77 6.76 1.21 -20.91
CA TYR A 77 8.01 1.09 -21.60
C TYR A 77 8.46 -0.36 -21.73
N VAL A 78 9.40 -0.60 -22.63
CA VAL A 78 10.14 -1.86 -22.73
C VAL A 78 11.62 -1.55 -22.54
N LEU A 79 12.29 -2.40 -21.76
CA LEU A 79 13.73 -2.44 -21.57
C LEU A 79 14.35 -3.40 -22.58
N GLU A 80 15.13 -2.87 -23.51
CA GLU A 80 15.82 -3.66 -24.54
C GLU A 80 17.29 -3.88 -24.15
N TYR A 81 17.64 -5.13 -23.88
CA TYR A 81 19.00 -5.53 -23.50
C TYR A 81 19.81 -5.89 -24.75
N LYS A 82 20.67 -4.98 -25.21
CA LYS A 82 21.50 -5.20 -26.41
C LYS A 82 22.69 -6.14 -26.15
N THR A 83 23.32 -6.04 -24.98
CA THR A 83 24.39 -6.94 -24.53
C THR A 83 24.33 -7.06 -23.01
N ALA A 84 24.88 -8.13 -22.43
CA ALA A 84 24.82 -8.40 -20.99
C ALA A 84 25.51 -7.34 -20.11
N ASN A 85 26.43 -6.54 -20.69
CA ASN A 85 27.26 -5.59 -19.94
C ASN A 85 26.83 -4.13 -20.13
N MET A 86 25.74 -3.88 -20.86
CA MET A 86 25.23 -2.52 -21.07
C MET A 86 23.89 -2.34 -20.35
N PRO A 87 23.62 -1.13 -19.80
CA PRO A 87 22.30 -0.79 -19.33
C PRO A 87 21.25 -1.02 -20.44
N PRO A 88 20.06 -1.52 -20.10
CA PRO A 88 19.00 -1.66 -21.08
C PRO A 88 18.59 -0.29 -21.63
N VAL A 89 18.18 -0.27 -22.89
CA VAL A 89 17.57 0.93 -23.50
C VAL A 89 16.09 0.96 -23.13
N LYS A 90 15.62 2.02 -22.48
CA LYS A 90 14.20 2.25 -22.17
C LYS A 90 13.51 2.87 -23.38
N THR A 91 12.58 2.12 -23.98
CA THR A 91 11.73 2.60 -25.09
C THR A 91 10.30 2.76 -24.62
N ILE A 92 9.78 3.99 -24.67
CA ILE A 92 8.39 4.30 -24.32
C ILE A 92 7.44 3.63 -25.32
N ARG A 93 6.38 2.99 -24.82
CA ARG A 93 5.36 2.32 -25.64
C ARG A 93 4.05 3.07 -25.65
N ASP A 94 3.62 3.56 -24.49
CA ASP A 94 2.37 4.29 -24.34
C ASP A 94 2.50 5.30 -23.21
N GLN A 95 1.84 6.44 -23.38
CA GLN A 95 1.82 7.52 -22.40
C GLN A 95 0.52 8.30 -22.56
N TRP A 96 -0.22 8.47 -21.47
CA TRP A 96 -1.45 9.23 -21.47
C TRP A 96 -1.76 9.82 -20.10
N HIS A 97 -2.70 10.75 -20.11
CA HIS A 97 -3.20 11.45 -18.94
C HIS A 97 -4.73 11.39 -18.91
N GLU A 98 -5.27 11.05 -17.75
CA GLU A 98 -6.68 11.15 -17.43
C GLU A 98 -6.91 12.22 -16.37
N ASN A 99 -7.88 13.10 -16.62
CA ASN A 99 -8.40 14.04 -15.63
C ASN A 99 -9.84 13.68 -15.28
N LYS A 100 -10.49 14.47 -14.41
CA LYS A 100 -11.88 14.25 -13.97
C LYS A 100 -12.88 13.95 -15.10
N ALA A 101 -12.68 14.48 -16.31
CA ALA A 101 -13.58 14.25 -17.45
C ALA A 101 -13.26 12.95 -18.24
N SER A 102 -12.04 12.42 -18.12
CA SER A 102 -11.56 11.23 -18.83
C SER A 102 -11.14 10.07 -17.93
N LEU A 103 -11.33 10.18 -16.61
CA LEU A 103 -10.99 9.12 -15.64
C LEU A 103 -11.63 7.79 -16.04
N GLY A 104 -10.79 6.76 -16.12
CA GLY A 104 -11.22 5.38 -16.38
C GLY A 104 -11.50 5.07 -17.85
N GLN A 105 -11.06 5.93 -18.78
CA GLN A 105 -11.18 5.66 -20.22
C GLN A 105 -10.13 4.66 -20.73
N HIS A 106 -9.00 4.52 -20.05
CA HIS A 106 -7.97 3.53 -20.37
C HIS A 106 -8.04 2.31 -19.46
N SER A 107 -7.89 1.13 -20.06
CA SER A 107 -7.87 -0.16 -19.34
C SER A 107 -6.50 -0.54 -18.80
N SER A 108 -5.42 0.10 -19.29
CA SER A 108 -4.05 -0.10 -18.81
C SER A 108 -3.76 0.74 -17.54
N GLY A 109 -2.64 0.41 -16.89
CA GLY A 109 -2.21 1.08 -15.66
C GLY A 109 -2.89 0.57 -14.40
N ALA A 110 -2.52 1.18 -13.27
CA ALA A 110 -3.08 0.84 -11.97
C ALA A 110 -4.57 1.22 -11.86
N ALA A 111 -5.27 0.52 -10.97
CA ALA A 111 -6.66 0.79 -10.64
C ALA A 111 -6.84 2.18 -10.00
N LEU A 112 -8.00 2.81 -10.26
CA LEU A 112 -8.41 4.10 -9.71
C LEU A 112 -8.89 3.97 -8.25
N ILE A 113 -7.97 3.64 -7.35
CA ILE A 113 -8.25 3.51 -5.92
C ILE A 113 -7.47 4.55 -5.11
N THR A 114 -7.87 4.78 -3.88
CA THR A 114 -7.17 5.65 -2.91
C THR A 114 -6.20 4.84 -2.06
N LEU A 115 -5.30 5.50 -1.31
CA LEU A 115 -4.48 4.81 -0.32
C LEU A 115 -5.33 4.15 0.79
N ASP A 116 -6.48 4.70 1.17
CA ASP A 116 -7.39 4.01 2.10
C ASP A 116 -7.84 2.65 1.57
N GLU A 117 -8.18 2.58 0.28
CA GLU A 117 -8.55 1.34 -0.40
C GLU A 117 -7.35 0.40 -0.55
N VAL A 118 -6.16 0.92 -0.88
CA VAL A 118 -4.90 0.15 -0.89
C VAL A 118 -4.66 -0.51 0.47
N TYR A 119 -4.75 0.24 1.57
CA TYR A 119 -4.57 -0.31 2.92
C TYR A 119 -5.64 -1.34 3.27
N LYS A 120 -6.88 -1.15 2.82
CA LYS A 120 -7.97 -2.12 2.99
C LYS A 120 -7.70 -3.42 2.22
N LYS A 121 -7.26 -3.33 0.96
CA LYS A 121 -6.91 -4.51 0.14
C LYS A 121 -5.68 -5.23 0.70
N ALA A 122 -4.66 -4.49 1.13
CA ALA A 122 -3.49 -5.05 1.78
C ALA A 122 -3.87 -5.90 3.01
N LYS A 123 -4.71 -5.36 3.90
CA LYS A 123 -5.11 -6.06 5.13
C LYS A 123 -5.98 -7.29 4.88
N ASN A 124 -6.95 -7.17 3.99
CA ASN A 124 -8.04 -8.14 3.88
C ASN A 124 -7.82 -9.16 2.75
N GLU A 125 -6.93 -8.87 1.81
CA GLU A 125 -6.71 -9.71 0.62
C GLU A 125 -5.23 -10.06 0.49
N TRP A 126 -4.37 -9.09 0.17
CA TRP A 126 -2.99 -9.39 -0.26
C TRP A 126 -2.12 -9.97 0.86
N LEU A 127 -2.27 -9.49 2.10
CA LEU A 127 -1.50 -10.00 3.25
C LEU A 127 -2.28 -11.05 4.06
N ALA A 128 -3.52 -11.33 3.69
CA ALA A 128 -4.41 -12.27 4.39
C ALA A 128 -4.42 -13.68 3.78
N VAL A 129 -3.66 -13.90 2.70
CA VAL A 129 -3.58 -15.21 2.04
C VAL A 129 -2.92 -16.29 2.91
N ASP A 130 -3.18 -17.56 2.58
CA ASP A 130 -2.56 -18.69 3.30
C ASP A 130 -1.05 -18.76 3.00
N LYS A 131 -0.25 -18.59 4.05
CA LYS A 131 1.22 -18.64 4.01
C LYS A 131 1.78 -20.02 3.63
N LYS A 132 0.96 -21.09 3.69
CA LYS A 132 1.39 -22.43 3.24
C LYS A 132 1.43 -22.55 1.72
N THR A 133 0.60 -21.78 1.03
CA THR A 133 0.47 -21.83 -0.43
C THR A 133 1.00 -20.57 -1.11
N ASN A 134 1.38 -19.55 -0.34
CA ASN A 134 1.86 -18.26 -0.85
C ASN A 134 3.02 -17.73 -0.02
N THR A 135 3.94 -17.04 -0.68
CA THR A 135 4.95 -16.20 -0.02
C THR A 135 4.43 -14.75 0.00
N ILE A 136 4.40 -14.13 1.18
CA ILE A 136 3.84 -12.78 1.40
C ILE A 136 4.97 -11.76 1.58
N TYR A 137 4.85 -10.61 0.93
CA TYR A 137 5.80 -9.50 0.97
C TYR A 137 5.12 -8.23 1.45
N PHE A 138 5.77 -7.51 2.37
CA PHE A 138 5.29 -6.24 2.89
C PHE A 138 6.45 -5.30 3.13
N GLU A 139 6.38 -4.10 2.56
CA GLU A 139 7.44 -3.08 2.61
C GLU A 139 6.85 -1.70 2.86
N THR A 140 7.61 -0.84 3.54
CA THR A 140 7.15 0.45 4.05
C THR A 140 8.13 1.59 3.77
N ASN A 141 8.68 1.64 2.55
CA ASN A 141 9.78 2.55 2.19
C ASN A 141 9.31 3.98 1.84
N ASN A 142 8.02 4.30 1.95
CA ASN A 142 7.45 5.63 1.74
C ASN A 142 7.23 6.33 3.10
N ASP A 143 8.31 6.67 3.81
CA ASP A 143 8.25 7.28 5.16
C ASP A 143 7.40 6.47 6.16
N GLY A 144 7.52 5.13 6.08
CA GLY A 144 6.74 4.21 6.89
C GLY A 144 5.37 3.86 6.29
N MET A 145 4.90 4.56 5.27
CA MET A 145 3.72 4.14 4.48
C MET A 145 4.07 3.00 3.52
N ILE A 146 3.06 2.27 3.04
CA ILE A 146 3.22 1.12 2.15
C ILE A 146 4.04 1.51 0.91
N SER A 147 5.12 0.77 0.65
CA SER A 147 5.80 0.71 -0.64
C SER A 147 5.56 -0.63 -1.35
N GLY A 148 5.16 -1.66 -0.62
CA GLY A 148 4.81 -2.96 -1.19
C GLY A 148 3.84 -3.72 -0.30
N ALA A 149 2.82 -4.32 -0.90
CA ALA A 149 1.94 -5.28 -0.24
C ALA A 149 1.48 -6.31 -1.27
N SER A 150 2.06 -7.49 -1.25
CA SER A 150 1.83 -8.50 -2.28
C SER A 150 2.06 -9.91 -1.78
N TYR A 151 1.68 -10.88 -2.60
CA TYR A 151 2.03 -12.27 -2.42
C TYR A 151 2.34 -12.92 -3.77
N VAL A 152 3.05 -14.05 -3.71
CA VAL A 152 3.36 -14.91 -4.85
C VAL A 152 2.92 -16.32 -4.50
N PRO A 153 2.04 -16.97 -5.28
CA PRO A 153 1.72 -18.37 -5.11
C PRO A 153 2.96 -19.26 -5.23
N ASN A 154 3.10 -20.25 -4.34
CA ASN A 154 4.23 -21.15 -4.34
C ASN A 154 4.29 -21.96 -5.65
N GLY A 155 5.45 -21.99 -6.29
CA GLY A 155 5.64 -22.65 -7.59
C GLY A 155 5.25 -21.79 -8.80
N CYS A 156 4.85 -20.53 -8.61
CA CYS A 156 4.86 -19.57 -9.71
C CYS A 156 6.29 -19.40 -10.27
N GLN A 157 6.40 -19.29 -11.60
CA GLN A 157 7.67 -19.04 -12.28
C GLN A 157 7.84 -17.56 -12.62
N ASP A 158 7.04 -17.04 -13.56
CA ASP A 158 7.20 -15.68 -14.10
C ASP A 158 5.96 -14.82 -13.83
N ASP A 159 6.16 -13.55 -13.49
CA ASP A 159 5.14 -12.48 -13.45
C ASP A 159 3.86 -12.73 -12.61
N CYS A 160 3.91 -13.55 -11.53
CA CYS A 160 2.71 -13.80 -10.69
C CYS A 160 2.63 -12.98 -9.39
N VAL A 161 3.30 -11.83 -9.29
CA VAL A 161 3.15 -10.97 -8.11
C VAL A 161 1.72 -10.42 -8.08
N ILE A 162 0.95 -10.77 -7.05
CA ILE A 162 -0.40 -10.25 -6.84
C ILE A 162 -0.35 -9.28 -5.68
N GLY A 163 -0.63 -8.00 -5.96
CA GLY A 163 -0.60 -6.95 -4.96
C GLY A 163 -0.27 -5.59 -5.55
N ILE A 164 0.47 -4.79 -4.81
CA ILE A 164 0.87 -3.45 -5.23
C ILE A 164 2.34 -3.18 -4.90
N SER A 165 3.00 -2.41 -5.76
CA SER A 165 4.29 -1.78 -5.52
C SER A 165 4.15 -0.28 -5.76
N ILE A 166 4.49 0.52 -4.76
CA ILE A 166 4.38 1.98 -4.76
C ILE A 166 5.78 2.56 -4.59
N SER A 167 6.30 3.25 -5.61
CA SER A 167 7.62 3.90 -5.51
C SER A 167 7.59 5.20 -4.73
N GLU A 168 6.46 5.88 -4.70
CA GLU A 168 6.39 7.24 -4.18
C GLU A 168 4.99 7.59 -3.69
N ILE A 169 4.93 8.35 -2.59
CA ILE A 169 3.73 9.00 -2.05
C ILE A 169 4.11 10.45 -1.71
N LYS A 170 3.36 11.42 -2.22
CA LYS A 170 3.65 12.86 -2.04
C LYS A 170 2.40 13.65 -1.74
N ALA A 171 2.46 14.58 -0.79
CA ALA A 171 1.36 15.54 -0.58
C ALA A 171 1.25 16.51 -1.76
N LEU A 172 0.02 16.97 -2.05
CA LEU A 172 -0.26 18.01 -3.07
C LEU A 172 -0.05 19.43 -2.54
#